data_AF-A0A3E2CMB9-F1
#
_entry.id   AF-A0A3E2CMB9-F1
#
_cell.length_a   1.000
_cell.length_b   1.000
_cell.length_c   1.000
_cell.angle_alpha   90.00
_cell.angle_beta   90.00
_cell.angle_gamma   90.00
#
_symmetry.space_group_name_H-M   'P 1'
#
loop_
_entity.id
_entity.type
_entity.pdbx_description
1 polymer ?
#
loop_
_entity_poly.entity_id
_entity_poly.type
_entity_poly.pdbx_seq_one_letter_code
_entity_poly.pdbx_strand_id
1 'polypeptide(L)'
;LSEDSADKVRLAVAENKNAKNWLVGRLTKDSCNAVRNAALCNPKASWKMRLEGAQSDGISAETLKYLASLGVSAEENAPIVLASMVRRAVALNPGVPQNVLQELCNDKSEDVSSAARSRC
;
A
#
# COMPACT_ATOMS: atom_id res chain seq x y z
N LEU A 1 0.98 18.66 -13.61
CA LEU A 1 0.37 17.32 -13.83
C LEU A 1 0.10 16.58 -12.52
N SER A 2 1.07 16.38 -11.62
CA SER A 2 0.79 15.78 -10.29
C SER A 2 0.14 16.73 -9.28
N GLU A 3 0.07 18.03 -9.59
CA GLU A 3 -0.67 19.07 -8.86
C GLU A 3 -1.81 19.63 -9.70
N ASP A 4 -2.20 18.93 -10.76
CA ASP A 4 -3.30 19.37 -11.60
C ASP A 4 -4.60 19.44 -10.79
N SER A 5 -5.43 20.44 -11.01
CA SER A 5 -6.69 20.59 -10.26
C SER A 5 -7.65 19.44 -10.55
N ALA A 6 -7.57 18.82 -11.73
CA ALA A 6 -8.41 17.69 -12.09
C ALA A 6 -7.86 16.35 -11.57
N ASP A 7 -8.64 15.68 -10.72
CA ASP A 7 -8.32 14.35 -10.19
C ASP A 7 -8.00 13.33 -11.29
N LYS A 8 -8.70 13.40 -12.43
CA LYS A 8 -8.47 12.51 -13.59
C LYS A 8 -7.06 12.63 -14.16
N VAL A 9 -6.50 13.85 -14.20
CA VAL A 9 -5.14 14.08 -14.69
C VAL A 9 -4.15 13.52 -13.69
N ARG A 10 -4.34 13.77 -12.39
CA ARG A 10 -3.47 13.23 -11.32
C ARG A 10 -3.53 11.70 -11.26
N LEU A 11 -4.70 11.11 -11.48
CA LEU A 11 -4.89 9.66 -11.57
C LEU A 11 -4.09 9.07 -12.73
N ALA A 12 -4.18 9.64 -13.94
CA ALA A 12 -3.40 9.19 -15.08
C ALA A 12 -1.88 9.25 -14.82
N VAL A 13 -1.44 10.26 -14.06
CA VAL A 13 -0.05 10.36 -13.60
C VAL A 13 0.31 9.27 -12.59
N ALA A 14 -0.59 8.96 -11.65
CA ALA A 14 -0.40 7.90 -10.66
C ALA A 14 -0.37 6.50 -11.28
N GLU A 15 -1.13 6.25 -12.35
CA GLU A 15 -1.16 4.97 -13.07
C GLU A 15 0.02 4.79 -14.03
N ASN A 16 0.72 5.88 -14.37
CA ASN A 16 1.86 5.82 -15.28
C ASN A 16 3.04 5.08 -14.63
N LYS A 17 3.31 3.85 -15.08
CA LYS A 17 4.42 3.00 -14.61
C LYS A 17 5.82 3.58 -14.90
N ASN A 18 5.91 4.57 -15.80
CA ASN A 18 7.13 5.30 -16.13
C ASN A 18 7.24 6.64 -15.40
N ALA A 19 6.29 6.98 -14.52
CA ALA A 19 6.36 8.18 -13.70
C ALA A 19 7.64 8.20 -12.86
N LYS A 20 8.14 9.40 -12.57
CA LYS A 20 9.27 9.55 -11.64
C LYS A 20 8.81 9.23 -10.22
N ASN A 21 9.67 8.60 -9.42
CA ASN A 21 9.36 8.22 -8.03
C ASN A 21 8.87 9.42 -7.19
N TRP A 22 9.50 10.59 -7.29
CA TRP A 22 9.08 11.79 -6.56
C TRP A 22 7.65 12.24 -6.91
N LEU A 23 7.21 11.99 -8.15
CA LEU A 23 5.88 12.32 -8.63
C LEU A 23 4.84 11.39 -7.98
N VAL A 24 5.13 10.09 -7.96
CA VAL A 24 4.31 9.06 -7.30
C VAL A 24 4.24 9.31 -5.80
N GLY A 25 5.37 9.66 -5.17
CA GLY A 25 5.42 9.94 -3.73
C GLY A 25 4.58 11.13 -3.28
N ARG A 26 4.36 12.11 -4.17
CA ARG A 26 3.38 13.17 -3.91
C ARG A 26 1.95 12.61 -3.94
N LEU A 27 1.66 11.79 -4.95
CA LEU A 27 0.32 11.26 -5.21
C LEU A 27 -0.12 10.19 -4.19
N THR A 28 0.80 9.52 -3.48
CA THR A 28 0.41 8.64 -2.35
C THR A 28 -0.25 9.40 -1.19
N LYS A 29 -0.18 10.73 -1.19
CA LYS A 29 -0.78 11.64 -0.19
C LYS A 29 -1.87 12.53 -0.79
N ASP A 30 -2.32 12.23 -2.00
CA ASP A 30 -3.35 12.99 -2.72
C ASP A 30 -4.66 13.08 -1.91
N SER A 31 -5.46 14.14 -2.07
CA SER A 31 -6.77 14.21 -1.41
C SER A 31 -7.78 13.20 -1.99
N CYS A 32 -7.64 12.84 -3.27
CA CYS A 32 -8.51 11.89 -3.94
C CYS A 32 -8.07 10.45 -3.66
N ASN A 33 -8.99 9.64 -3.10
CA ASN A 33 -8.71 8.25 -2.73
C ASN A 33 -8.25 7.42 -3.95
N ALA A 34 -8.88 7.60 -5.11
CA ALA A 34 -8.51 6.87 -6.32
C ALA A 34 -7.06 7.15 -6.74
N VAL A 35 -6.62 8.41 -6.65
CA VAL A 35 -5.25 8.82 -6.97
C VAL A 35 -4.26 8.23 -5.97
N ARG A 36 -4.56 8.29 -4.66
CA ARG A 36 -3.71 7.66 -3.62
C ARG A 36 -3.54 6.17 -3.83
N ASN A 37 -4.65 5.47 -4.06
CA ASN A 37 -4.68 4.03 -4.26
C ASN A 37 -3.84 3.62 -5.48
N ALA A 38 -4.03 4.31 -6.62
CA ALA A 38 -3.24 4.07 -7.83
C ALA A 38 -1.75 4.32 -7.59
N ALA A 39 -1.40 5.40 -6.88
CA ALA A 39 -0.01 5.73 -6.58
C ALA A 39 0.65 4.68 -5.68
N LEU A 40 -0.05 4.14 -4.66
CA LEU A 40 0.48 3.09 -3.78
C LEU A 40 0.72 1.77 -4.50
N CYS A 41 -0.09 1.46 -5.51
CA CYS A 41 0.07 0.30 -6.38
C CYS A 41 1.10 0.50 -7.51
N ASN A 42 1.66 1.70 -7.67
CA ASN A 42 2.62 1.97 -8.74
C ASN A 42 3.98 1.32 -8.40
N PRO A 43 4.66 0.67 -9.36
CA PRO A 43 5.99 0.08 -9.15
C PRO A 43 7.10 1.09 -8.85
N LYS A 44 6.85 2.39 -9.04
CA LYS A 44 7.76 3.47 -8.68
C LYS A 44 7.53 4.00 -7.27
N ALA A 45 6.47 3.55 -6.58
CA ALA A 45 6.27 3.85 -5.17
C ALA A 45 7.36 3.16 -4.34
N SER A 46 8.08 3.95 -3.54
CA SER A 46 9.08 3.39 -2.62
C SER A 46 8.42 2.63 -1.47
N TRP A 47 9.19 1.75 -0.82
CA TRP A 47 8.77 1.06 0.40
C TRP A 47 8.33 2.01 1.51
N LYS A 48 9.00 3.15 1.67
CA LYS A 48 8.60 4.19 2.63
C LYS A 48 7.22 4.76 2.30
N MET A 49 6.95 5.04 1.02
CA MET A 49 5.64 5.53 0.58
C MET A 49 4.53 4.51 0.82
N ARG A 50 4.79 3.23 0.52
CA ARG A 50 3.85 2.13 0.76
C ARG A 50 3.58 1.92 2.24
N LEU A 51 4.61 2.05 3.08
CA LEU A 51 4.48 1.96 4.54
C LEU A 51 3.62 3.11 5.08
N GLU A 52 3.93 4.35 4.73
CA GLU A 52 3.13 5.52 5.14
C GLU A 52 1.67 5.40 4.66
N GLY A 53 1.47 4.95 3.41
CA GLY A 53 0.14 4.70 2.87
C GLY A 53 -0.62 3.60 3.61
N ALA A 54 0.02 2.46 3.91
CA ALA A 54 -0.59 1.38 4.67
C ALA A 54 -0.98 1.79 6.10
N GLN A 55 -0.39 2.86 6.65
CA GLN A 55 -0.75 3.41 7.96
C GLN A 55 -1.84 4.49 7.87
N SER A 56 -2.17 4.95 6.66
CA SER A 56 -3.14 6.02 6.44
C SER A 56 -4.57 5.51 6.40
N ASP A 57 -5.51 6.37 6.81
CA ASP A 57 -6.94 6.10 6.69
C ASP A 57 -7.43 6.26 5.25
N GLY A 58 -8.58 5.65 4.95
CA GLY A 58 -9.27 5.82 3.66
C GLY A 58 -8.53 5.19 2.47
N ILE A 59 -7.62 4.26 2.71
CA ILE A 59 -7.07 3.38 1.67
C ILE A 59 -8.10 2.31 1.35
N SER A 60 -8.27 2.00 0.06
CA SER A 60 -9.26 1.00 -0.37
C SER A 60 -8.89 -0.41 0.11
N ALA A 61 -9.91 -1.25 0.27
CA ALA A 61 -9.75 -2.68 0.57
C ALA A 61 -8.82 -3.38 -0.44
N GLU A 62 -8.96 -3.05 -1.73
CA GLU A 62 -8.17 -3.61 -2.83
C GLU A 62 -6.69 -3.20 -2.71
N THR A 63 -6.43 -1.93 -2.39
CA THR A 63 -5.06 -1.45 -2.18
C THR A 63 -4.45 -2.07 -0.93
N LEU A 64 -5.18 -2.17 0.18
CA LEU A 64 -4.68 -2.84 1.39
C LEU A 64 -4.38 -4.32 1.11
N LYS A 65 -5.23 -5.02 0.35
CA LYS A 65 -4.99 -6.39 -0.10
C LYS A 65 -3.73 -6.51 -0.95
N TYR A 66 -3.50 -5.60 -1.89
CA TYR A 66 -2.27 -5.57 -2.67
C TYR A 66 -1.05 -5.35 -1.77
N LEU A 67 -1.08 -4.37 -0.86
CA LEU A 67 0.02 -4.10 0.06
C LEU A 67 0.30 -5.29 1.00
N ALA A 68 -0.74 -6.01 1.43
CA ALA A 68 -0.62 -7.25 2.20
C ALA A 68 0.01 -8.41 1.41
N SER A 69 0.06 -8.35 0.08
CA SER A 69 0.62 -9.41 -0.76
C SER A 69 2.11 -9.21 -1.11
N LEU A 70 2.67 -8.05 -0.79
CA LEU A 70 4.05 -7.68 -1.15
C LEU A 70 5.07 -8.62 -0.52
N GLY A 71 6.01 -9.13 -1.32
CA GLY A 71 7.04 -10.09 -0.90
C GLY A 71 6.51 -11.49 -0.57
N VAL A 72 5.25 -11.79 -0.94
CA VAL A 72 4.64 -13.12 -0.77
C VAL A 72 4.12 -13.64 -2.11
N SER A 73 3.23 -12.87 -2.75
CA SER A 73 2.66 -13.20 -4.07
C SER A 73 2.71 -12.03 -5.04
N ALA A 74 2.78 -10.79 -4.54
CA ALA A 74 3.17 -9.63 -5.33
C ALA A 74 4.64 -9.30 -5.07
N GLU A 75 5.39 -8.98 -6.13
CA GLU A 75 6.81 -8.62 -6.03
C GLU A 75 7.60 -9.65 -5.19
N GLU A 76 7.60 -10.93 -5.58
CA GLU A 76 8.22 -12.04 -4.81
C GLU A 76 9.71 -11.81 -4.47
N ASN A 77 10.42 -11.05 -5.31
CA ASN A 77 11.83 -10.67 -5.11
C ASN A 77 12.01 -9.40 -4.25
N ALA A 78 10.95 -8.92 -3.59
CA ALA A 78 11.00 -7.75 -2.73
C ALA A 78 11.92 -8.00 -1.51
N PRO A 79 12.61 -6.96 -1.00
CA PRO A 79 13.37 -7.07 0.24
C PRO A 79 12.47 -7.51 1.39
N ILE A 80 12.73 -8.71 1.94
CA ILE A 80 11.87 -9.39 2.93
C ILE A 80 11.49 -8.46 4.08
N VAL A 81 12.47 -7.74 4.63
CA VAL A 81 12.28 -6.83 5.78
C VAL A 81 11.36 -5.65 5.42
N LEU A 82 11.56 -5.02 4.26
CA LEU A 82 10.75 -3.86 3.88
C LEU A 82 9.32 -4.28 3.52
N ALA A 83 9.17 -5.42 2.87
CA ALA A 83 7.87 -5.99 2.55
C ALA A 83 7.09 -6.36 3.83
N SER A 84 7.73 -7.03 4.80
CA SER A 84 7.07 -7.37 6.06
C SER A 84 6.66 -6.14 6.87
N MET A 85 7.44 -5.05 6.87
CA MET A 85 7.06 -3.79 7.51
C MET A 85 5.75 -3.22 6.92
N VAL A 86 5.59 -3.26 5.59
CA VAL A 86 4.36 -2.80 4.94
C VAL A 86 3.19 -3.72 5.29
N ARG A 87 3.36 -5.06 5.23
CA ARG A 87 2.30 -6.01 5.60
C ARG A 87 1.88 -5.87 7.05
N ARG A 88 2.82 -5.64 7.97
CA ARG A 88 2.53 -5.36 9.38
C ARG A 88 1.71 -4.09 9.54
N ALA A 89 2.04 -3.03 8.78
CA ALA A 89 1.23 -1.81 8.79
C ALA A 89 -0.20 -2.06 8.27
N VAL A 90 -0.36 -2.88 7.23
CA VAL A 90 -1.70 -3.30 6.76
C VAL A 90 -2.44 -4.07 7.85
N ALA A 91 -1.79 -5.00 8.54
CA ALA A 91 -2.40 -5.75 9.65
C ALA A 91 -2.90 -4.84 10.78
N LEU A 92 -2.26 -3.69 11.01
CA LEU A 92 -2.66 -2.68 12.00
C LEU A 92 -3.63 -1.63 11.46
N ASN A 93 -3.86 -1.56 10.14
CA ASN A 93 -4.74 -0.57 9.53
C ASN A 93 -6.21 -0.85 9.87
N PRO A 94 -6.96 0.10 10.46
CA PRO A 94 -8.38 -0.07 10.79
C PRO A 94 -9.26 -0.51 9.61
N GLY A 95 -8.93 -0.08 8.39
CA GLY A 95 -9.67 -0.37 7.16
C GLY A 95 -9.31 -1.70 6.50
N VAL A 96 -8.40 -2.50 7.05
CA VAL A 96 -8.06 -3.81 6.48
C VAL A 96 -9.29 -4.73 6.46
N PRO A 97 -9.62 -5.35 5.31
CA PRO A 97 -10.72 -6.30 5.25
C PRO A 97 -10.48 -7.51 6.15
N GLN A 98 -11.53 -8.03 6.78
CA GLN A 98 -11.41 -9.15 7.73
C GLN A 98 -10.76 -10.39 7.11
N ASN A 99 -11.06 -10.70 5.85
CA ASN A 99 -10.44 -11.84 5.17
C ASN A 99 -8.93 -11.65 4.97
N VAL A 100 -8.48 -10.43 4.64
CA VAL A 100 -7.05 -10.11 4.51
C VAL A 100 -6.38 -10.16 5.89
N LEU A 101 -7.04 -9.69 6.94
CA LEU A 101 -6.54 -9.77 8.31
C LEU A 101 -6.34 -11.23 8.76
N GLN A 102 -7.29 -12.11 8.44
CA GLN A 102 -7.20 -13.55 8.75
C GLN A 102 -6.07 -14.24 7.96
N GLU A 103 -5.85 -13.86 6.70
CA GLU A 103 -4.70 -14.32 5.93
C GLU A 103 -3.38 -13.89 6.62
N LEU A 104 -3.29 -12.64 7.06
CA LEU A 104 -2.12 -12.09 7.75
C LEU A 104 -1.89 -12.74 9.14
N CYS A 105 -2.93 -13.24 9.81
CA CYS A 105 -2.81 -14.03 11.05
C CYS A 105 -1.95 -15.31 10.86
N ASN A 106 -1.70 -15.74 9.61
CA ASN A 106 -0.82 -16.84 9.22
C ASN A 106 0.43 -16.41 8.42
N ASP A 107 0.79 -15.13 8.41
CA ASP A 107 1.99 -14.64 7.72
C ASP A 107 3.27 -15.29 8.27
N LYS A 108 4.22 -15.58 7.38
CA LYS A 108 5.53 -16.17 7.74
C LYS A 108 6.37 -15.26 8.64
N SER A 109 6.14 -13.94 8.57
CA SER A 109 6.75 -12.99 9.48
C SER A 109 5.99 -12.97 10.81
N GLU A 110 6.68 -13.28 11.90
CA GLU A 110 6.11 -13.24 13.26
C GLU A 110 5.57 -11.86 13.63
N ASP A 111 6.28 -10.79 13.24
CA ASP A 111 5.84 -9.41 13.48
C ASP A 111 4.50 -9.08 12.80
N VAL A 112 4.29 -9.62 11.58
CA VAL A 112 3.06 -9.42 10.82
C VAL A 112 1.92 -10.24 11.42
N SER A 113 2.16 -11.53 11.67
CA SER A 113 1.14 -12.43 12.20
C SER A 113 0.73 -12.09 13.62
N SER A 114 1.66 -11.66 14.47
CA SER A 114 1.36 -11.14 15.81
C SER A 114 0.51 -9.87 15.75
N ALA A 115 0.88 -8.92 14.89
CA ALA A 115 0.09 -7.70 14.69
C ALA A 115 -1.34 -8.00 14.23
N ALA A 116 -1.49 -8.92 13.26
CA ALA A 116 -2.81 -9.34 12.79
C ALA A 116 -3.62 -10.03 13.91
N ARG A 117 -3.02 -10.96 14.67
CA ARG A 117 -3.69 -11.71 15.74
C ARG A 117 -4.15 -10.86 16.91
N SER A 118 -3.56 -9.68 17.13
CA SER A 118 -4.07 -8.73 18.12
C SER A 118 -5.38 -8.05 17.69
N ARG A 119 -5.84 -8.32 16.46
CA ARG A 119 -7.06 -7.75 15.86
C ARG A 119 -7.98 -8.80 15.23
N CYS A 120 -7.49 -10.03 15.06
CA CYS A 120 -8.33 -11.23 15.02
C CYS A 120 -8.92 -11.44 16.44
#